data_AF-A0A4S8QER1-F1
#
_entry.id   AF-A0A4S8QER1-F1
#
_cell.length_a   1.000
_cell.length_b   1.000
_cell.length_c   1.000
_cell.angle_alpha   90.00
_cell.angle_beta   90.00
_cell.angle_gamma   90.00
#
_symmetry.space_group_name_H-M   'P 1'
#
loop_
_entity.id
_entity.type
_entity.pdbx_description
1 polymer ?
#
loop_
_entity_poly.entity_id
_entity_poly.type
_entity_poly.pdbx_seq_one_letter_code
_entity_poly.pdbx_strand_id
1 'polypeptide(L)'
;MSLQSASYQELKKAKAAVVACLDKAGIPWCSDPVWPDHRAVSVSLENDDDFRGILFYWTPPARGAAARAAYNAGDRGYPEVMGDIGSDSEAIEWIGRLLAEAGIVTEDYGDRMSPDTLYVVEVR
;
A
#
# COMPACT_ATOMS: atom_id res chain seq x y z
N MET A 1 15.71 -4.50 -10.99
CA MET A 1 14.94 -5.65 -11.55
C MET A 1 13.47 -5.32 -11.49
N SER A 2 12.69 -5.56 -12.56
CA SER A 2 11.25 -5.31 -12.56
C SER A 2 10.52 -6.32 -11.66
N LEU A 3 9.60 -5.83 -10.81
CA LEU A 3 8.78 -6.69 -9.96
C LEU A 3 7.71 -7.48 -10.72
N GLN A 4 7.34 -7.07 -11.94
CA GLN A 4 6.36 -7.79 -12.76
C GLN A 4 6.85 -9.19 -13.18
N SER A 5 8.15 -9.34 -13.40
CA SER A 5 8.79 -10.62 -13.74
C SER A 5 9.45 -11.31 -12.55
N ALA A 6 9.36 -10.73 -11.35
CA ALA A 6 9.98 -11.26 -10.16
C ALA A 6 9.30 -12.55 -9.68
N SER A 7 10.08 -13.45 -9.10
CA SER A 7 9.56 -14.58 -8.34
C SER A 7 8.84 -14.11 -7.09
N TYR A 8 7.94 -14.94 -6.56
CA TYR A 8 7.23 -14.64 -5.32
C TYR A 8 8.18 -14.38 -4.12
N GLN A 9 9.35 -15.03 -4.10
CA GLN A 9 10.36 -14.78 -3.06
C GLN A 9 11.03 -13.41 -3.21
N GLU A 10 11.25 -12.95 -4.44
CA GLU A 10 11.76 -11.60 -4.71
C GLU A 10 10.72 -10.54 -4.36
N LEU A 11 9.44 -10.78 -4.63
CA LEU A 11 8.34 -9.92 -4.18
C LEU A 11 8.30 -9.80 -2.66
N LYS A 12 8.49 -10.90 -1.92
CA LYS A 12 8.58 -10.86 -0.44
C LYS A 12 9.77 -10.05 0.05
N LYS A 13 10.94 -10.22 -0.58
CA LYS A 13 12.15 -9.44 -0.23
C LYS A 13 11.95 -7.95 -0.51
N ALA A 14 11.34 -7.62 -1.65
CA ALA A 14 10.99 -6.24 -1.99
C ALA A 14 10.01 -5.65 -0.98
N LYS A 15 8.97 -6.39 -0.56
CA LYS A 15 8.03 -5.94 0.48
C LYS A 15 8.74 -5.70 1.81
N ALA A 16 9.67 -6.58 2.19
CA ALA A 16 10.46 -6.40 3.40
C ALA A 16 11.35 -5.13 3.33
N ALA A 17 11.90 -4.80 2.16
CA ALA A 17 12.68 -3.58 1.96
C ALA A 17 11.81 -2.32 2.08
N VAL A 18 10.60 -2.33 1.50
CA VAL A 18 9.62 -1.25 1.65
C VAL A 18 9.27 -1.05 3.13
N VAL A 19 8.91 -2.13 3.82
CA VAL A 19 8.58 -2.10 5.26
C VAL A 19 9.74 -1.52 6.09
N ALA A 20 10.97 -2.00 5.86
CA ALA A 20 12.13 -1.49 6.57
C ALA A 20 12.39 0.00 6.32
N CYS A 21 12.08 0.48 5.12
CA CYS A 21 12.15 1.90 4.78
C CYS A 21 11.13 2.73 5.58
N LEU A 22 9.87 2.25 5.66
CA LEU A 22 8.81 2.88 6.44
C LEU A 22 9.13 2.88 7.95
N ASP A 23 9.61 1.76 8.48
CA ASP A 23 10.01 1.63 9.89
C ASP A 23 11.14 2.62 10.23
N LYS A 24 12.17 2.73 9.37
CA LYS A 24 13.27 3.69 9.55
C LYS A 24 12.80 5.13 9.55
N ALA A 25 11.76 5.44 8.77
CA ALA A 25 11.14 6.75 8.68
C ALA A 25 10.15 7.05 9.81
N GLY A 26 9.80 6.06 10.64
CA GLY A 26 8.77 6.18 11.66
C GLY A 26 7.36 6.32 11.07
N ILE A 27 7.13 5.84 9.85
CA ILE A 27 5.83 5.88 9.18
C ILE A 27 5.02 4.66 9.61
N PRO A 28 3.86 4.83 10.26
CA PRO A 28 2.99 3.71 10.61
C PRO A 28 2.51 2.98 9.36
N TRP A 29 2.52 1.65 9.38
CA TRP A 29 2.05 0.83 8.28
C TRP A 29 1.31 -0.42 8.77
N CYS A 30 0.48 -0.98 7.91
CA CYS A 30 -0.23 -2.23 8.14
C CYS A 30 -0.16 -3.16 6.92
N SER A 31 -0.30 -4.46 7.16
CA SER A 31 -0.46 -5.41 6.07
C SER A 31 -1.92 -5.45 5.63
N ASP A 32 -2.17 -5.24 4.34
CA ASP A 32 -3.47 -5.53 3.72
C ASP A 32 -3.82 -7.03 3.93
N PRO A 33 -5.06 -7.41 4.28
CA PRO A 33 -6.27 -6.59 4.38
C PRO A 33 -6.63 -6.07 5.77
N VAL A 34 -5.67 -5.94 6.70
CA VAL A 34 -5.98 -5.46 8.04
C VAL A 34 -6.21 -3.95 8.05
N TRP A 35 -7.43 -3.50 8.34
CA TRP A 35 -7.72 -2.07 8.52
C TRP A 35 -7.16 -1.58 9.87
N PRO A 36 -6.31 -0.54 9.92
CA PRO A 36 -5.66 -0.11 11.16
C PRO A 36 -6.60 0.73 12.05
N ASP A 37 -6.26 0.86 13.34
CA ASP A 37 -6.94 1.75 14.30
C ASP A 37 -6.43 3.20 14.26
N HIS A 38 -5.35 3.43 13.54
CA HIS A 38 -4.73 4.72 13.33
C HIS A 38 -4.45 4.90 11.84
N ARG A 39 -4.12 6.11 11.44
CA ARG A 39 -3.76 6.41 10.06
C ARG A 39 -2.41 5.77 9.74
N ALA A 40 -2.33 4.98 8.67
CA ALA A 40 -1.15 4.20 8.32
C ALA A 40 -1.07 3.93 6.81
N VAL A 41 0.10 3.52 6.32
CA VAL A 41 0.27 3.00 4.96
C VAL A 41 -0.17 1.53 4.92
N SER A 42 -1.14 1.18 4.08
CA SER A 42 -1.36 -0.24 3.76
C SER A 42 -0.32 -0.69 2.77
N VAL A 43 0.35 -1.81 3.04
CA VAL A 43 1.34 -2.42 2.15
C VAL A 43 0.84 -3.82 1.74
N SER A 44 0.34 -3.93 0.51
CA SER A 44 -0.12 -5.19 -0.07
C SER A 44 0.94 -5.82 -0.97
N LEU A 45 1.02 -7.14 -0.95
CA LEU A 45 1.79 -7.90 -1.95
C LEU A 45 0.78 -8.55 -2.88
N GLU A 46 0.81 -8.14 -4.13
CA GLU A 46 -0.02 -8.72 -5.17
C GLU A 46 0.79 -9.73 -5.98
N ASN A 47 0.22 -10.91 -6.16
CA ASN A 47 0.83 -11.99 -6.92
C ASN A 47 -0.25 -12.88 -7.53
N ASP A 48 -1.06 -12.27 -8.39
CA ASP A 48 -2.01 -12.96 -9.25
C ASP A 48 -1.60 -12.83 -10.73
N ASP A 49 -2.39 -13.45 -11.62
CA ASP A 49 -2.10 -13.49 -13.05
C ASP A 49 -2.29 -12.13 -13.75
N ASP A 50 -3.11 -11.25 -13.16
CA ASP A 50 -3.43 -9.93 -13.71
C ASP A 50 -2.45 -8.87 -13.18
N PHE A 51 -1.89 -9.07 -11.99
CA PHE A 51 -1.06 -8.10 -11.32
C PHE A 51 -0.05 -8.71 -10.32
N ARG A 52 1.21 -8.24 -10.46
CA ARG A 52 2.34 -8.66 -9.63
C ARG A 52 3.15 -7.47 -9.13
N GLY A 53 3.27 -7.35 -7.82
CA GLY A 53 4.20 -6.43 -7.17
C GLY A 53 3.72 -5.99 -5.80
N ILE A 54 3.98 -4.74 -5.44
CA ILE A 54 3.65 -4.20 -4.11
C ILE A 54 2.85 -2.93 -4.30
N LEU A 55 1.64 -2.92 -3.75
CA LEU A 55 0.79 -1.73 -3.69
C LEU A 55 0.96 -1.08 -2.33
N PHE A 56 0.98 0.24 -2.33
CA PHE A 56 0.91 1.02 -1.12
C PHE A 56 0.01 2.23 -1.30
N TYR A 57 -0.89 2.40 -0.34
CA TYR A 57 -1.86 3.48 -0.32
C TYR A 57 -2.12 3.90 1.11
N TRP A 58 -2.52 5.16 1.27
CA TRP A 58 -2.77 5.72 2.58
C TRP A 58 -4.12 5.23 3.10
N THR A 59 -4.15 4.71 4.31
CA THR A 59 -5.32 4.06 4.88
C THR A 59 -5.78 4.81 6.13
N PRO A 60 -7.02 5.30 6.17
CA PRO A 60 -7.59 5.97 7.36
C PRO A 60 -7.84 4.95 8.48
N PRO A 61 -7.98 5.41 9.75
CA PRO A 61 -8.38 4.53 10.84
C PRO A 61 -9.81 4.00 10.62
N ALA A 62 -10.08 2.74 10.99
CA ALA A 62 -11.41 2.17 10.81
C ALA A 62 -12.46 2.84 11.72
N ARG A 63 -13.69 2.98 11.20
CA ARG A 63 -14.82 3.62 11.88
C ARG A 63 -15.77 2.63 12.54
N GLY A 64 -15.22 1.78 13.39
CA GLY A 64 -15.99 0.79 14.15
C GLY A 64 -15.96 -0.61 13.57
N ALA A 65 -16.62 -1.53 14.28
CA ALA A 65 -16.42 -2.96 14.09
C ALA A 65 -16.99 -3.50 12.77
N ALA A 66 -18.11 -2.97 12.29
CA ALA A 66 -18.77 -3.44 11.06
C ALA A 66 -17.96 -3.09 9.81
N ALA A 67 -17.57 -1.82 9.67
CA ALA A 67 -16.71 -1.36 8.59
C ALA A 67 -15.35 -2.09 8.61
N ARG A 68 -14.76 -2.29 9.80
CA ARG A 68 -13.55 -3.09 9.96
C ARG A 68 -13.70 -4.53 9.50
N ALA A 69 -14.79 -5.19 9.89
CA ALA A 69 -15.05 -6.56 9.48
C ALA A 69 -15.23 -6.67 7.96
N ALA A 70 -15.96 -5.73 7.34
CA ALA A 70 -16.15 -5.67 5.90
C ALA A 70 -14.82 -5.50 5.16
N TYR A 71 -14.01 -4.51 5.55
CA TYR A 71 -12.69 -4.28 4.97
C TYR A 71 -11.76 -5.49 5.14
N ASN A 72 -11.68 -6.06 6.34
CA ASN A 72 -10.84 -7.22 6.61
C ASN A 72 -11.31 -8.48 5.84
N ALA A 73 -12.59 -8.54 5.47
CA ALA A 73 -13.15 -9.58 4.62
C ALA A 73 -12.98 -9.30 3.11
N GLY A 74 -12.35 -8.18 2.74
CA GLY A 74 -12.13 -7.78 1.34
C GLY A 74 -13.29 -7.00 0.72
N ASP A 75 -14.34 -6.66 1.48
CA ASP A 75 -15.44 -5.82 1.00
C ASP A 75 -15.03 -4.34 1.04
N ARG A 76 -14.27 -3.95 0.01
CA ARG A 76 -13.82 -2.57 -0.20
C ARG A 76 -14.96 -1.63 -0.62
N GLY A 77 -16.08 -2.18 -1.11
CA GLY A 77 -17.24 -1.43 -1.57
C GLY A 77 -18.19 -0.99 -0.45
N TYR A 78 -17.93 -1.38 0.80
CA TYR A 78 -18.72 -0.98 1.95
C TYR A 78 -18.78 0.57 2.05
N PRO A 79 -19.97 1.20 2.19
CA PRO A 79 -20.09 2.66 2.11
C PRO A 79 -19.18 3.43 3.09
N GLU A 80 -18.99 2.91 4.31
CA GLU A 80 -18.10 3.52 5.31
C GLU A 80 -16.61 3.29 5.01
N VAL A 81 -16.26 2.35 4.13
CA VAL A 81 -14.90 2.17 3.59
C VAL A 81 -14.64 3.19 2.48
N MET A 82 -15.57 3.32 1.53
CA MET A 82 -15.41 4.15 0.33
C MET A 82 -15.34 5.66 0.61
N GLY A 83 -16.02 6.15 1.65
CA GLY A 83 -16.14 7.59 1.93
C GLY A 83 -14.84 8.29 2.37
N ASP A 84 -13.80 7.54 2.76
CA ASP A 84 -12.59 8.09 3.40
C ASP A 84 -11.27 7.75 2.67
N ILE A 85 -11.32 7.04 1.53
CA ILE A 85 -10.11 6.71 0.73
C ILE A 85 -9.52 7.97 0.04
N GLY A 86 -10.19 9.13 0.14
CA GLY A 86 -9.80 10.38 -0.52
C GLY A 86 -8.65 11.18 0.10
N SER A 87 -7.57 11.30 -0.69
CA SER A 87 -6.59 12.38 -0.83
C SER A 87 -5.75 12.83 0.36
N ASP A 88 -4.78 11.99 0.73
CA ASP A 88 -3.53 12.42 1.35
C ASP A 88 -2.39 12.39 0.30
N SER A 89 -2.61 13.00 -0.87
CA SER A 89 -1.65 13.03 -1.99
C SER A 89 -0.27 13.52 -1.55
N GLU A 90 -0.20 14.49 -0.64
CA GLU A 90 1.06 14.98 -0.08
C GLU A 90 1.81 13.91 0.75
N ALA A 91 1.09 13.06 1.49
CA ALA A 91 1.70 11.97 2.27
C ALA A 91 2.26 10.89 1.33
N ILE A 92 1.51 10.56 0.28
CA ILE A 92 1.91 9.57 -0.72
C ILE A 92 3.08 10.05 -1.57
N GLU A 93 3.10 11.33 -1.97
CA GLU A 93 4.25 11.95 -2.63
C GLU A 93 5.49 11.97 -1.73
N TRP A 94 5.31 12.24 -0.43
CA TRP A 94 6.41 12.18 0.53
C TRP A 94 6.96 10.76 0.69
N ILE A 95 6.08 9.75 0.83
CA ILE A 95 6.48 8.34 0.87
C ILE A 95 7.20 7.93 -0.41
N GLY A 96 6.69 8.34 -1.58
CA GLY A 96 7.33 8.07 -2.87
C GLY A 96 8.77 8.60 -2.93
N ARG A 97 9.00 9.83 -2.46
CA ARG A 97 10.37 10.40 -2.34
C ARG A 97 11.25 9.61 -1.38
N LEU A 98 10.71 9.22 -0.23
CA LEU A 98 11.43 8.45 0.78
C LEU A 98 11.85 7.06 0.26
N LEU A 99 10.95 6.39 -0.45
CA LEU A 99 11.23 5.11 -1.12
C LEU A 99 12.29 5.29 -2.22
N ALA A 100 12.20 6.36 -3.01
CA ALA A 100 13.18 6.67 -4.05
C ALA A 100 14.59 6.90 -3.47
N GLU A 101 14.72 7.59 -2.34
CA GLU A 101 16.00 7.75 -1.62
C GLU A 101 16.59 6.41 -1.14
N ALA A 102 15.73 5.42 -0.88
CA ALA A 102 16.12 4.06 -0.52
C ALA A 102 16.35 3.15 -1.75
N GLY A 103 16.31 3.68 -2.97
CA GLY A 103 16.50 2.90 -4.20
C GLY A 103 15.27 2.09 -4.63
N ILE A 104 14.11 2.38 -4.05
CA ILE A 104 12.82 1.76 -4.37
C ILE A 104 12.08 2.66 -5.35
N VAL A 105 11.87 2.17 -6.57
CA VAL A 105 11.21 2.93 -7.65
C VAL A 105 9.72 2.63 -7.62
N THR A 106 8.93 3.68 -7.69
CA THR A 106 7.46 3.62 -7.57
C THR A 106 6.79 4.36 -8.71
N GLU A 107 5.65 3.87 -9.16
CA GLU A 107 4.81 4.48 -10.20
C GLU A 107 3.39 4.68 -9.67
N ASP A 108 2.67 5.65 -10.24
CA ASP A 108 1.24 5.83 -9.98
C ASP A 108 0.47 4.64 -10.58
N TYR A 109 -0.33 3.97 -9.76
CA TYR A 109 -1.12 2.83 -10.20
C TYR A 109 -2.33 3.27 -11.05
N GLY A 110 -2.78 4.52 -10.94
CA GLY A 110 -3.88 5.07 -11.73
C GLY A 110 -5.27 4.50 -11.40
N ASP A 111 -5.45 3.91 -10.21
CA ASP A 111 -6.74 3.43 -9.75
C ASP A 111 -7.68 4.61 -9.46
N ARG A 112 -8.77 4.71 -10.23
CA ARG A 112 -9.78 5.76 -10.06
C ARG A 112 -10.51 5.68 -8.72
N MET A 113 -10.53 4.51 -8.08
CA MET A 113 -11.14 4.30 -6.76
C MET A 113 -10.19 4.66 -5.62
N SER A 114 -8.88 4.64 -5.90
CA SER A 114 -7.81 4.89 -4.94
C SER A 114 -6.70 5.73 -5.59
N PRO A 115 -6.97 7.01 -5.91
CA PRO A 115 -6.10 7.85 -6.74
C PRO A 115 -4.72 8.14 -6.13
N ASP A 116 -4.51 7.82 -4.86
CA ASP A 116 -3.24 7.94 -4.15
C ASP A 116 -2.62 6.57 -3.86
N THR A 117 -2.71 5.66 -4.83
CA THR A 117 -2.06 4.35 -4.76
C THR A 117 -0.80 4.37 -5.60
N LEU A 118 0.32 4.11 -4.95
CA LEU A 118 1.58 3.90 -5.63
C LEU A 118 1.90 2.41 -5.71
N TYR A 119 2.58 2.05 -6.78
CA TYR A 119 3.02 0.71 -7.10
C TYR A 119 4.54 0.66 -7.11
N VAL A 120 5.15 -0.28 -6.40
CA VAL A 120 6.60 -0.52 -6.49
C VAL A 120 6.89 -1.30 -7.78
N VAL A 121 7.71 -0.72 -8.65
CA VAL A 121 8.13 -1.35 -9.91
C VAL A 121 9.50 -2.01 -9.81
N GLU A 122 10.36 -1.51 -8.93
CA GLU A 122 11.74 -1.96 -8.81
C GLU A 122 12.31 -1.66 -7.41
N VAL A 123 13.16 -2.55 -6.91
CA VAL A 123 14.02 -2.33 -5.74
C VAL A 123 15.47 -2.57 -6.17
N ARG A 124 16.36 -1.62 -5.91
CA ARG A 124 17.77 -1.63 -6.33
C ARG A 124 18.74 -1.92 -5.19
#